data_AF-A0A966R9L8-F1
#
_entry.id   AF-A0A966R9L8-F1
#
_cell.length_a   1.000
_cell.length_b   1.000
_cell.length_c   1.000
_cell.angle_alpha   90.00
_cell.angle_beta   90.00
_cell.angle_gamma   90.00
#
_symmetry.space_group_name_H-M   'P 1'
#
loop_
_entity.id
_entity.type
_entity.pdbx_description
1 polymer ?
#
loop_
_entity_poly.entity_id
_entity_poly.type
_entity_poly.pdbx_seq_one_letter_code
_entity_poly.pdbx_strand_id
1 'polypeptide(L)'
;MVTLSDAYCPTPSGDPEAQQCFLDNQAYAFVGYEQNAAQMPLTQFLFSKENLDALSTIITDVCRGLDEQGRDIVVPPTTIAGVLSSVLRNGTRTHVGDIFTRYTIPQAHARNDTDNINLQTINIITSTIRDEFETVRNNKRLSVWNTVLGDFNQQGLRAYPPIKIRERAPQRMMFNMNY
;
A
#
# COMPACT_ATOMS: atom_id res chain seq x y z
N MET A 1 21.32 -11.46 30.64
CA MET A 1 20.20 -12.42 30.61
C MET A 1 19.01 -11.68 31.19
N VAL A 2 18.21 -11.05 30.32
CA VAL A 2 17.09 -10.18 30.72
C VAL A 2 15.81 -10.96 30.44
N THR A 3 15.09 -11.29 31.48
CA THR A 3 13.82 -12.01 31.41
C THR A 3 12.70 -11.04 31.04
N LEU A 4 11.93 -11.42 30.02
CA LEU A 4 10.67 -10.81 29.60
C LEU A 4 9.64 -10.99 30.72
N SER A 5 9.41 -9.96 31.51
CA SER A 5 8.17 -9.78 32.26
C SER A 5 7.75 -8.32 32.14
N ASP A 6 6.44 -8.12 31.99
CA ASP A 6 5.72 -6.85 32.08
C ASP A 6 5.45 -6.14 30.74
N ALA A 7 4.67 -6.82 29.89
CA ALA A 7 3.74 -6.12 28.99
C ALA A 7 2.60 -5.55 29.85
N TYR A 8 2.76 -4.30 30.28
CA TYR A 8 1.75 -3.55 31.02
C TYR A 8 0.58 -3.19 30.09
N CYS A 9 -0.53 -3.92 30.22
CA CYS A 9 -1.81 -3.52 29.62
C CYS A 9 -2.59 -2.78 30.72
N PRO A 10 -2.90 -1.47 30.59
CA PRO A 10 -3.69 -0.79 31.60
C PRO A 10 -5.10 -1.38 31.64
N THR A 11 -5.52 -1.78 32.85
CA THR A 11 -6.89 -2.20 33.17
C THR A 11 -7.89 -1.08 32.85
N PRO A 12 -9.15 -1.43 32.50
CA PRO A 12 -10.14 -0.46 32.02
C PRO A 12 -10.61 0.44 33.17
N SER A 13 -10.08 1.65 33.26
CA SER A 13 -10.67 2.73 34.05
C SER A 13 -11.82 3.35 33.26
N GLY A 14 -13.05 2.98 33.63
CA GLY A 14 -14.16 3.90 33.92
C GLY A 14 -14.69 4.93 32.92
N ASP A 15 -14.05 5.17 31.77
CA ASP A 15 -14.44 6.24 30.85
C ASP A 15 -15.04 5.67 29.56
N PRO A 16 -16.33 5.93 29.25
CA PRO A 16 -17.00 5.34 28.08
C PRO A 16 -16.55 5.93 26.73
N GLU A 17 -15.60 6.86 26.69
CA GLU A 17 -15.26 7.63 25.47
C GLU A 17 -13.90 7.30 24.83
N ALA A 18 -13.10 6.36 25.37
CA ALA A 18 -11.70 6.19 24.94
C ALA A 18 -11.34 4.93 24.14
N GLN A 19 -12.27 4.05 23.77
CA GLN A 19 -11.93 2.80 23.05
C GLN A 19 -12.91 2.42 21.94
N GLN A 20 -13.09 3.32 20.97
CA GLN A 20 -13.61 2.91 19.67
C GLN A 20 -12.46 2.30 18.86
N CYS A 21 -12.09 1.06 19.16
CA CYS A 21 -11.32 0.25 18.22
C CYS A 21 -12.18 0.07 16.97
N PHE A 22 -11.84 0.78 15.89
CA PHE A 22 -12.46 0.63 14.58
C PHE A 22 -12.12 -0.77 14.04
N LEU A 23 -12.97 -1.75 14.34
CA LEU A 23 -12.90 -3.11 13.81
C LEU A 23 -14.08 -3.33 12.87
N ASP A 24 -13.84 -3.27 11.56
CA ASP A 24 -14.82 -3.67 10.56
C ASP A 24 -14.99 -5.20 10.58
N ASN A 25 -16.11 -5.67 11.10
CA ASN A 25 -16.39 -7.09 11.38
C ASN A 25 -17.04 -7.87 10.21
N GLN A 26 -16.96 -7.37 8.98
CA GLN A 26 -17.85 -7.85 7.90
C GLN A 26 -17.31 -8.97 6.98
N ALA A 27 -16.03 -9.36 7.06
CA ALA A 27 -15.48 -10.35 6.12
C ALA A 27 -15.70 -11.83 6.50
N TYR A 28 -16.02 -12.14 7.77
CA TYR A 28 -16.02 -13.52 8.28
C TYR A 28 -17.36 -13.98 8.89
N ALA A 29 -18.42 -13.17 8.82
CA ALA A 29 -19.69 -13.44 9.49
C ALA A 29 -20.42 -14.72 9.02
N PHE A 30 -20.05 -15.31 7.88
CA PHE A 30 -20.80 -16.43 7.26
C PHE A 30 -20.24 -17.83 7.54
N VAL A 31 -19.09 -17.94 8.17
CA VAL A 31 -18.55 -19.21 8.68
C VAL A 31 -18.46 -19.04 10.19
N GLY A 32 -19.20 -19.84 10.97
CA GLY A 32 -19.43 -19.68 12.42
C GLY A 32 -18.21 -19.73 13.36
N TYR A 33 -17.09 -19.14 12.97
CA TYR A 33 -16.02 -18.71 13.83
C TYR A 33 -16.40 -17.38 14.47
N GLU A 34 -16.67 -17.38 15.77
CA GLU A 34 -16.55 -16.15 16.58
C GLU A 34 -15.07 -15.76 16.63
N GLN A 35 -14.60 -15.04 15.61
CA GLN A 35 -13.27 -14.46 15.62
C GLN A 35 -13.32 -13.20 16.46
N ASN A 36 -12.90 -13.32 17.73
CA ASN A 36 -12.37 -12.16 18.41
C ASN A 36 -11.12 -11.72 17.64
N ALA A 37 -11.24 -10.74 16.74
CA ALA A 37 -10.08 -10.15 16.05
C ALA A 37 -9.02 -9.61 17.05
N ALA A 38 -9.45 -9.40 18.31
CA ALA A 38 -8.59 -9.09 19.47
C ALA A 38 -7.73 -10.26 19.98
N GLN A 39 -7.97 -11.51 19.56
CA GLN A 39 -7.25 -12.70 20.03
C GLN A 39 -6.15 -13.19 19.08
N MET A 40 -5.97 -12.56 17.90
CA MET A 40 -4.82 -12.86 17.04
C MET A 40 -3.64 -11.95 17.40
N PRO A 41 -2.49 -12.48 17.84
CA PRO A 41 -1.36 -11.65 18.27
C PRO A 41 -0.82 -10.75 17.15
N LEU A 42 -0.94 -11.20 15.90
CA LEU A 42 -0.54 -10.43 14.71
C LEU A 42 -1.40 -9.17 14.51
N THR A 43 -2.72 -9.29 14.61
CA THR A 43 -3.63 -8.15 14.40
C THR A 43 -3.49 -7.13 15.53
N GLN A 44 -3.32 -7.62 16.77
CA GLN A 44 -3.08 -6.75 17.91
C GLN A 44 -1.80 -5.93 17.75
N PHE A 45 -0.71 -6.55 17.28
CA PHE A 45 0.54 -5.84 17.02
C PHE A 45 0.40 -4.84 15.86
N LEU A 46 -0.22 -5.26 14.75
CA LEU A 46 -0.37 -4.43 13.56
C LEU A 46 -1.17 -3.15 13.82
N PHE A 47 -2.26 -3.25 14.58
CA PHE A 47 -3.11 -2.11 14.94
C PHE A 47 -2.71 -1.44 16.26
N SER A 48 -1.56 -1.80 16.83
CA SER A 48 -1.03 -1.11 17.99
C SER A 48 -0.72 0.34 17.65
N LYS A 49 -0.93 1.24 18.62
CA LYS A 49 -0.64 2.67 18.45
C LYS A 49 0.83 2.91 18.08
N GLU A 50 1.74 2.16 18.71
CA GLU A 50 3.18 2.23 18.44
C GLU A 50 3.51 1.91 16.98
N ASN A 51 2.94 0.85 16.41
CA ASN A 51 3.15 0.51 15.01
C ASN A 51 2.58 1.58 14.06
N LEU A 52 1.39 2.10 14.35
CA LEU A 52 0.77 3.16 13.53
C LEU A 52 1.58 4.46 13.56
N ASP A 53 2.08 4.85 14.74
CA ASP A 53 2.94 6.03 14.91
C ASP A 53 4.28 5.85 14.17
N ALA A 54 4.89 4.65 14.25
CA ALA A 54 6.10 4.33 13.50
C ALA A 54 5.87 4.39 11.98
N LEU A 55 4.77 3.80 11.50
CA LEU A 55 4.40 3.86 10.08
C LEU A 55 4.19 5.30 9.62
N SER A 56 3.50 6.13 10.42
CA SER A 56 3.29 7.55 10.09
C SER A 56 4.61 8.29 9.93
N THR A 57 5.58 8.05 10.83
CA THR A 57 6.90 8.67 10.80
C THR A 57 7.66 8.28 9.53
N ILE A 58 7.68 6.97 9.22
CA ILE A 58 8.34 6.45 8.02
C ILE A 58 7.70 7.02 6.75
N ILE A 59 6.37 7.08 6.68
CA ILE A 59 5.66 7.65 5.52
C ILE A 59 6.01 9.12 5.36
N THR A 60 6.03 9.90 6.45
CA THR A 60 6.43 11.32 6.40
C THR A 60 7.86 11.50 5.91
N ASP A 61 8.80 10.67 6.39
CA ASP A 61 10.20 10.70 5.95
C ASP A 61 10.34 10.38 4.44
N VAL A 62 9.65 9.34 3.96
CA VAL A 62 9.67 8.96 2.53
C VAL A 62 8.99 10.02 1.65
N CYS A 63 7.97 10.70 2.17
CA CYS A 63 7.24 11.73 1.46
C CYS A 63 7.92 13.11 1.49
N ARG A 64 9.06 13.24 2.17
CA ARG A 64 9.75 14.52 2.29
C ARG A 64 10.21 15.04 0.93
N GLY A 65 9.92 16.30 0.64
CA GLY A 65 10.29 16.95 -0.62
C GLY A 65 9.36 16.68 -1.81
N LEU A 66 8.23 16.01 -1.60
CA LEU A 66 7.18 15.89 -2.63
C LEU A 66 6.49 17.23 -2.90
N ASP A 67 6.20 18.00 -1.84
CA ASP A 67 5.54 19.30 -1.95
C ASP A 67 6.54 20.40 -2.38
N GLU A 68 6.10 21.25 -3.30
CA GLU A 68 6.88 22.40 -3.81
C GLU A 68 7.13 23.44 -2.72
N GLN A 69 6.27 23.47 -1.70
CA GLN A 69 6.37 24.37 -0.55
C GLN A 69 7.19 23.80 0.61
N GLY A 70 7.72 22.57 0.47
CA GLY A 70 8.53 21.93 1.50
C GLY A 70 7.76 21.62 2.79
N ARG A 71 6.43 21.47 2.72
CA ARG A 71 5.62 21.06 3.87
C ARG A 71 5.71 19.56 4.07
N ASP A 72 5.81 19.15 5.33
CA ASP A 72 5.80 17.73 5.69
C ASP A 72 4.38 17.17 5.57
N ILE A 73 4.25 16.03 4.89
CA ILE A 73 2.97 15.35 4.69
C ILE A 73 2.81 14.33 5.82
N VAL A 74 1.83 14.59 6.69
CA VAL A 74 1.49 13.70 7.81
C VAL A 74 0.18 13.01 7.51
N VAL A 75 0.22 11.67 7.50
CA VAL A 75 -0.95 10.83 7.23
C VAL A 75 -1.62 10.46 8.55
N PRO A 76 -2.95 10.67 8.71
CA PRO A 76 -3.63 10.37 9.96
C PRO A 76 -3.71 8.85 10.21
N PRO A 77 -3.61 8.40 11.48
CA PRO A 77 -3.53 6.98 11.82
C PRO A 77 -4.78 6.18 11.40
N THR A 78 -5.94 6.84 11.33
CA THR A 78 -7.19 6.22 10.85
C THR A 78 -7.11 5.77 9.40
N THR A 79 -6.48 6.57 8.53
CA THR A 79 -6.27 6.22 7.12
C THR A 79 -5.25 5.10 6.96
N ILE A 80 -4.18 5.12 7.77
CA ILE A 80 -3.19 4.05 7.81
C ILE A 80 -3.86 2.74 8.23
N ALA A 81 -4.68 2.75 9.29
CA ALA A 81 -5.44 1.59 9.73
C ALA A 81 -6.40 1.06 8.66
N GLY A 82 -7.07 1.95 7.91
CA GLY A 82 -7.92 1.59 6.77
C GLY A 82 -7.15 0.84 5.68
N VAL A 83 -6.02 1.40 5.23
CA VAL A 83 -5.17 0.73 4.21
C VAL A 83 -4.61 -0.58 4.76
N LEU A 84 -4.16 -0.60 6.01
CA LEU A 84 -3.61 -1.79 6.67
C LEU A 84 -4.65 -2.90 6.76
N SER A 85 -5.91 -2.58 7.08
CA SER A 85 -7.02 -3.55 7.08
C SER A 85 -7.29 -4.13 5.69
N SER A 86 -7.18 -3.32 4.64
CA SER A 86 -7.30 -3.76 3.25
C SER A 86 -6.15 -4.68 2.85
N VAL A 87 -4.91 -4.32 3.20
CA VAL A 87 -3.71 -5.13 2.95
C VAL A 87 -3.77 -6.43 3.75
N LEU A 88 -4.24 -6.45 4.99
CA LEU A 88 -4.40 -7.68 5.76
C LEU A 88 -5.39 -8.64 5.09
N ARG A 89 -6.51 -8.11 4.59
CA ARG A 89 -7.55 -8.89 3.89
C ARG A 89 -7.10 -9.40 2.52
N ASN A 90 -6.31 -8.61 1.79
CA ASN A 90 -5.95 -8.89 0.39
C ASN A 90 -4.53 -9.47 0.21
N GLY A 91 -3.60 -9.08 1.07
CA GLY A 91 -2.15 -9.32 1.00
C GLY A 91 -1.67 -10.58 1.71
N THR A 92 -2.52 -11.25 2.49
CA THR A 92 -2.22 -12.58 3.05
C THR A 92 -2.33 -13.72 2.03
N ARG A 93 -2.52 -13.42 0.74
CA ARG A 93 -2.34 -14.40 -0.34
C ARG A 93 -0.90 -14.90 -0.30
N THR A 94 -0.72 -16.07 0.31
CA THR A 94 0.49 -16.88 0.27
C THR A 94 1.10 -16.84 -1.11
N HIS A 95 2.44 -16.83 -1.21
CA HIS A 95 3.14 -17.09 -2.46
C HIS A 95 2.41 -18.24 -3.19
N VAL A 96 1.76 -17.90 -4.30
CA VAL A 96 0.92 -18.85 -5.01
C VAL A 96 1.87 -19.81 -5.71
N GLY A 97 2.23 -20.88 -5.03
CA GLY A 97 2.75 -22.07 -5.69
C GLY A 97 1.67 -22.65 -6.59
N ASP A 98 2.11 -23.42 -7.58
CA ASP A 98 1.23 -24.31 -8.34
C ASP A 98 0.39 -25.18 -7.37
N ILE A 99 -0.79 -25.62 -7.80
CA ILE A 99 -1.75 -26.41 -7.01
C ILE A 99 -1.07 -27.56 -6.26
N PHE A 100 -0.06 -28.17 -6.88
CA PHE A 100 0.69 -29.32 -6.33
C PHE A 100 1.88 -28.95 -5.43
N THR A 101 2.30 -27.67 -5.41
CA THR A 101 3.49 -27.22 -4.66
C THR A 101 3.19 -26.28 -3.51
N ARG A 102 1.92 -25.91 -3.32
CA ARG A 102 1.46 -24.94 -2.30
C ARG A 102 1.95 -25.22 -0.86
N TYR A 103 2.15 -26.48 -0.50
CA TYR A 103 2.53 -26.88 0.87
C TYR A 103 3.94 -27.47 0.98
N THR A 104 4.67 -27.60 -0.14
CA THR A 104 5.91 -28.41 -0.20
C THR A 104 7.16 -27.60 -0.48
N ILE A 105 7.06 -26.29 -0.71
CA ILE A 105 8.23 -25.43 -0.92
C ILE A 105 8.68 -24.88 0.44
N PRO A 106 9.74 -25.44 1.06
CA PRO A 106 10.32 -24.84 2.27
C PRO A 106 10.89 -23.47 1.90
N GLN A 107 10.52 -22.45 2.66
CA GLN A 107 11.08 -21.11 2.50
C GLN A 107 12.50 -21.09 3.09
N ALA A 108 13.44 -20.43 2.40
CA ALA A 108 14.81 -20.28 2.88
C ALA A 108 14.90 -19.44 4.17
N HIS A 109 13.90 -18.58 4.43
CA HIS A 109 13.77 -17.76 5.63
C HIS A 109 12.36 -17.89 6.22
N ALA A 110 12.27 -17.75 7.55
CA ALA A 110 10.98 -17.71 8.24
C ALA A 110 10.16 -16.51 7.73
N ARG A 111 8.87 -16.75 7.48
CA ARG A 111 7.93 -15.74 6.99
C ARG A 111 7.72 -14.67 8.07
N ASN A 112 8.11 -13.43 7.79
CA ASN A 112 7.74 -12.27 8.61
C ASN A 112 6.57 -11.53 7.96
N ASP A 113 5.36 -11.94 8.33
CA ASP A 113 4.12 -11.38 7.76
C ASP A 113 3.87 -9.94 8.19
N THR A 114 4.27 -9.59 9.41
CA THR A 114 4.10 -8.25 9.97
C THR A 114 4.85 -7.21 9.13
N ASP A 115 6.14 -7.44 8.89
CA ASP A 115 6.98 -6.51 8.15
C ASP A 115 6.55 -6.40 6.69
N ASN A 116 6.12 -7.52 6.08
CA ASN A 116 5.63 -7.52 4.72
C ASN A 116 4.34 -6.71 4.57
N ILE A 117 3.39 -6.89 5.50
CA ILE A 117 2.14 -6.11 5.52
C ILE A 117 2.46 -4.63 5.70
N ASN A 118 3.29 -4.28 6.68
CA ASN A 118 3.70 -2.90 6.94
C ASN A 118 4.36 -2.27 5.69
N LEU A 119 5.29 -2.97 5.04
CA LEU A 119 5.96 -2.50 3.83
C LEU A 119 4.98 -2.28 2.67
N GLN A 120 4.04 -3.21 2.46
CA GLN A 120 3.00 -3.06 1.44
C GLN A 120 2.11 -1.85 1.73
N THR A 121 1.71 -1.64 2.98
CA THR A 121 0.94 -0.47 3.40
C THR A 121 1.70 0.84 3.12
N ILE A 122 2.98 0.91 3.47
CA ILE A 122 3.84 2.08 3.17
C ILE A 122 3.89 2.33 1.66
N ASN A 123 4.14 1.29 0.85
CA ASN A 123 4.26 1.43 -0.60
C ASN A 123 2.96 1.91 -1.24
N ILE A 124 1.82 1.37 -0.83
CA ILE A 124 0.51 1.79 -1.34
C ILE A 124 0.29 3.28 -1.03
N ILE A 125 0.41 3.68 0.24
CA ILE A 125 0.17 5.06 0.67
C ILE A 125 1.12 6.03 -0.04
N THR A 126 2.42 5.73 -0.05
CA THR A 126 3.43 6.62 -0.66
C THR A 126 3.28 6.73 -2.18
N SER A 127 2.90 5.65 -2.87
CA SER A 127 2.59 5.68 -4.31
C SER A 127 1.38 6.54 -4.62
N THR A 128 0.27 6.37 -3.88
CA THR A 128 -0.94 7.18 -4.06
C THR A 128 -0.67 8.66 -3.85
N ILE A 129 0.03 9.03 -2.78
CA ILE A 129 0.41 10.42 -2.52
C ILE A 129 1.28 10.95 -3.67
N ARG A 130 2.31 10.21 -4.08
CA ARG A 130 3.20 10.64 -5.18
C ARG A 130 2.41 10.89 -6.46
N ASP A 131 1.56 9.95 -6.85
CA ASP A 131 0.76 10.03 -8.07
C ASP A 131 -0.18 11.25 -8.04
N GLU A 132 -0.82 11.52 -6.91
CA GLU A 132 -1.67 12.70 -6.73
C GLU A 132 -0.89 14.00 -6.92
N PHE A 133 0.28 14.13 -6.27
CA PHE A 133 1.13 15.32 -6.40
C PHE A 133 1.67 15.50 -7.83
N GLU A 134 2.08 14.41 -8.49
CA GLU A 134 2.50 14.45 -9.89
C GLU A 134 1.36 14.89 -10.80
N THR A 135 0.15 14.37 -10.56
CA THR A 135 -1.04 14.74 -11.34
C THR A 135 -1.38 16.21 -11.15
N VAL A 136 -1.35 16.72 -9.91
CA VAL A 136 -1.55 18.14 -9.62
C VAL A 136 -0.48 19.01 -10.27
N ARG A 137 0.80 18.62 -10.19
CA ARG A 137 1.91 19.36 -10.81
C ARG A 137 1.77 19.41 -12.33
N ASN A 138 1.39 18.30 -12.95
CA ASN A 138 1.14 18.23 -14.39
C ASN A 138 -0.08 19.08 -14.79
N ASN A 139 -1.15 19.04 -14.00
CA ASN A 139 -2.34 19.85 -14.24
C ASN A 139 -2.07 21.35 -14.10
N LYS A 140 -1.24 21.76 -13.12
CA LYS A 140 -0.83 23.17 -12.95
C LYS A 140 -0.04 23.72 -14.14
N ARG A 141 0.65 22.86 -14.91
CA ARG A 141 1.37 23.26 -16.12
C ARG A 141 0.43 23.56 -17.30
N LEU A 142 -0.86 23.26 -17.16
CA LEU A 142 -1.85 23.50 -18.22
C LEU A 142 -2.40 24.92 -18.15
N SER A 143 -2.40 25.56 -19.32
CA SER A 143 -3.03 26.83 -19.60
C SER A 143 -4.18 26.61 -20.59
N VAL A 144 -5.14 27.53 -20.63
CA VAL A 144 -6.31 27.46 -21.51
C VAL A 144 -5.95 27.25 -22.99
N TRP A 145 -4.73 27.62 -23.40
CA TRP A 145 -4.26 27.54 -24.77
C TRP A 145 -3.44 26.28 -25.09
N ASN A 146 -3.00 25.53 -24.07
CA ASN A 146 -2.28 24.25 -24.23
C ASN A 146 -3.11 23.03 -23.81
N THR A 147 -4.39 23.22 -23.46
CA THR A 147 -5.36 22.15 -23.18
C THR A 147 -5.95 21.51 -24.43
N VAL A 148 -5.63 22.02 -25.63
CA VAL A 148 -6.07 21.41 -26.89
C VAL A 148 -5.44 20.01 -27.00
N LEU A 149 -6.29 18.99 -26.91
CA LEU A 149 -5.91 17.59 -26.92
C LEU A 149 -5.37 17.19 -28.30
N GLY A 150 -4.17 16.61 -28.37
CA GLY A 150 -3.56 16.11 -29.60
C GLY A 150 -2.06 16.36 -29.72
N ASP A 151 -1.50 16.11 -30.91
CA ASP A 151 -0.05 16.23 -31.19
C ASP A 151 0.49 17.67 -31.15
N PHE A 152 -0.39 18.67 -31.02
CA PHE A 152 -0.03 20.09 -30.90
C PHE A 152 0.20 20.54 -29.45
N ASN A 153 0.06 19.65 -28.47
CA ASN A 153 0.34 19.97 -27.08
C ASN A 153 1.83 19.81 -26.75
N GLN A 154 2.50 20.90 -26.40
CA GLN A 154 3.90 20.90 -25.96
C GLN A 154 4.13 20.07 -24.69
N GLN A 155 3.09 19.84 -23.87
CA GLN A 155 3.15 19.10 -22.61
C GLN A 155 2.82 17.60 -22.79
N GLY A 156 2.53 17.14 -24.03
CA GLY A 156 2.39 15.72 -24.35
C GLY A 156 1.12 15.03 -23.83
N LEU A 157 0.09 15.78 -23.42
CA LEU A 157 -1.19 15.19 -23.00
C LEU A 157 -1.95 14.62 -24.20
N ARG A 158 -2.37 13.37 -24.05
CA ARG A 158 -3.17 12.64 -25.04
C ARG A 158 -4.55 12.36 -24.46
N ALA A 159 -5.58 12.49 -25.29
CA ALA A 159 -6.95 12.13 -24.92
C ALA A 159 -7.13 10.62 -24.67
N TYR A 160 -6.23 9.80 -25.21
CA TYR A 160 -6.22 8.36 -25.10
C TYR A 160 -4.80 7.86 -24.78
N PRO A 161 -4.65 6.77 -24.02
CA PRO A 161 -3.34 6.18 -23.78
C PRO A 161 -2.71 5.76 -25.12
N PRO A 162 -1.37 5.83 -25.27
CA PRO A 162 -0.71 5.36 -26.48
C PRO A 162 -1.11 3.91 -26.75
N ILE A 163 -1.63 3.66 -27.95
CA ILE A 163 -2.07 2.32 -28.36
C ILE A 163 -0.85 1.40 -28.30
N LYS A 164 -0.82 0.51 -27.32
CA LYS A 164 0.23 -0.49 -27.19
C LYS A 164 -0.01 -1.57 -28.23
N ILE A 165 0.72 -1.52 -29.34
CA ILE A 165 0.72 -2.60 -30.33
C ILE A 165 1.46 -3.77 -29.69
N ARG A 166 0.77 -4.89 -29.44
CA ARG A 166 1.36 -6.09 -28.82
C ARG A 166 2.43 -6.72 -29.71
N GLU A 167 2.31 -6.53 -31.02
CA GLU A 167 3.26 -7.04 -32.00
C GLU A 167 4.11 -5.88 -32.51
N ARG A 168 5.43 -5.94 -32.26
CA ARG A 168 6.38 -5.10 -33.01
C ARG A 168 6.36 -5.61 -34.44
N ALA A 169 5.91 -4.79 -35.39
CA ALA A 169 6.03 -5.12 -36.80
C ALA A 169 7.50 -5.52 -37.08
N PRO A 170 7.76 -6.60 -37.85
CA PRO A 170 9.12 -6.94 -38.24
C PRO A 170 9.76 -5.72 -38.90
N GLN A 171 11.04 -5.47 -38.61
CA GLN A 171 11.77 -4.35 -39.21
C GLN A 171 11.56 -4.37 -40.72
N ARG A 172 10.89 -3.34 -41.25
CA ARG A 172 10.76 -3.18 -42.70
C ARG A 172 12.18 -3.04 -43.24
N MET A 173 12.56 -3.92 -44.18
CA MET A 173 13.85 -3.96 -44.90
C MET A 173 14.99 -4.86 -44.34
N MET A 174 14.69 -5.95 -43.61
CA MET A 174 15.62 -7.10 -43.55
C MET A 174 15.30 -8.12 -44.65
N PHE A 175 15.51 -7.74 -45.89
CA PHE A 175 15.54 -8.67 -47.03
C PHE A 175 17.02 -8.81 -47.42
N ASN A 176 17.55 -10.04 -47.38
CA ASN A 176 18.96 -10.41 -47.58
C ASN A 176 19.88 -10.39 -46.33
N MET A 177 19.62 -11.27 -45.36
CA MET A 177 20.73 -11.90 -44.64
C MET A 177 20.89 -13.32 -45.17
N ASN A 178 21.98 -13.56 -45.91
CA ASN A 178 22.41 -14.92 -46.25
C ASN A 178 23.17 -15.48 -45.04
N TYR A 179 22.77 -16.68 -44.59
CA TYR A 179 23.52 -17.48 -43.61
C TYR A 179 24.80 -18.05 -44.23
#